data_AF-A0A7W5ZQE0-F1
#
_entry.id   AF-A0A7W5ZQE0-F1
#
_cell.length_a   1.000
_cell.length_b   1.000
_cell.length_c   1.000
_cell.angle_alpha   90.00
_cell.angle_beta   90.00
_cell.angle_gamma   90.00
#
_symmetry.space_group_name_H-M   'P 1'
#
loop_
_entity.id
_entity.type
_entity.pdbx_description
1 polymer ?
#
loop_
_entity_poly.entity_id
_entity_poly.type
_entity_poly.pdbx_seq_one_letter_code
_entity_poly.pdbx_strand_id
1 'polypeptide(L)'
;MAKTTFWDVIDKTIEKVGTPLSAKEIWDKANELGTLGDFTTTGKTPWATIAAYCYTDINNNAENSMVIQTSERPAQFFLRRLKNQVDLQKVQKQKDTEIAQKDKIETKRFNERDLHPLLVSYAYGASHFKANLKTIFHEISTKAIKG
;
A
#
# COMPACT_ATOMS: atom_id res chain seq x y z
N MET A 1 2.73 -34.37 3.01
CA MET A 1 1.83 -33.28 2.61
C MET A 1 2.68 -32.30 1.80
N ALA A 2 2.24 -31.89 0.61
CA ALA A 2 3.04 -31.04 -0.27
C ALA A 2 3.26 -29.68 0.41
N LYS A 3 4.52 -29.25 0.49
CA LYS A 3 4.90 -27.97 1.09
C LYS A 3 4.30 -26.86 0.23
N THR A 4 3.37 -26.07 0.78
CA THR A 4 2.77 -24.93 0.08
C THR A 4 3.89 -24.01 -0.40
N THR A 5 3.87 -23.61 -1.67
CA THR A 5 4.85 -22.68 -2.23
C THR A 5 4.23 -21.29 -2.36
N PHE A 6 5.06 -20.25 -2.49
CA PHE A 6 4.56 -18.89 -2.76
C PHE A 6 3.66 -18.86 -4.01
N TRP A 7 3.98 -19.65 -5.04
CA TRP A 7 3.17 -19.75 -6.25
C TRP A 7 1.77 -20.30 -6.00
N ASP A 8 1.66 -21.35 -5.19
CA ASP A 8 0.38 -21.95 -4.83
C ASP A 8 -0.49 -20.97 -4.02
N VAL A 9 0.13 -20.20 -3.12
CA VAL A 9 -0.56 -19.13 -2.39
C VAL A 9 -1.05 -18.03 -3.33
N ILE A 10 -0.21 -17.58 -4.27
CA ILE A 10 -0.58 -16.52 -5.24
C ILE A 10 -1.73 -17.00 -6.14
N ASP A 11 -1.62 -18.18 -6.74
CA ASP A 11 -2.63 -18.72 -7.67
C ASP A 11 -3.98 -18.91 -6.95
N LYS A 12 -3.99 -19.60 -5.80
CA LYS A 12 -5.23 -19.82 -5.01
C LYS A 12 -5.86 -18.53 -4.53
N THR A 13 -5.05 -17.54 -4.15
CA THR A 13 -5.57 -16.27 -3.62
C THR A 13 -6.17 -15.43 -4.75
N ILE A 14 -5.49 -15.32 -5.89
CA ILE A 14 -6.02 -14.58 -7.04
C ILE A 14 -7.25 -15.29 -7.62
N GLU A 15 -7.26 -16.62 -7.68
CA GLU A 15 -8.41 -17.40 -8.15
C GLU A 15 -9.64 -17.21 -7.25
N LYS A 16 -9.47 -17.25 -5.93
CA LYS A 16 -10.58 -17.03 -4.98
C LYS A 16 -11.13 -15.60 -5.04
N VAL A 17 -10.24 -14.61 -5.16
CA VAL A 17 -10.66 -13.20 -5.12
C VAL A 17 -11.19 -12.74 -6.48
N GLY A 18 -10.69 -13.30 -7.59
CA GLY A 18 -11.17 -13.01 -8.93
C GLY A 18 -10.95 -11.55 -9.37
N THR A 19 -10.10 -10.78 -8.67
CA THR A 19 -9.78 -9.39 -9.03
C THR A 19 -8.27 -9.17 -9.08
N PRO A 20 -7.78 -8.18 -9.86
CA PRO A 20 -6.37 -7.80 -9.84
C PRO A 20 -6.01 -7.21 -8.48
N LEU A 21 -4.95 -7.73 -7.87
CA LEU A 21 -4.51 -7.35 -6.52
C LEU A 21 -3.06 -6.89 -6.53
N SER A 22 -2.72 -5.95 -5.66
CA SER A 22 -1.32 -5.62 -5.38
C SER A 22 -0.65 -6.73 -4.57
N ALA A 23 0.68 -6.85 -4.65
CA ALA A 23 1.42 -7.87 -3.89
C ALA A 23 1.15 -7.83 -2.38
N LYS A 24 0.91 -6.62 -1.82
CA LYS A 24 0.49 -6.47 -0.42
C LYS A 24 -0.92 -7.00 -0.18
N GLU A 25 -1.87 -6.64 -1.05
CA GLU A 25 -3.24 -7.12 -0.97
C GLU A 25 -3.35 -8.64 -1.13
N ILE A 26 -2.51 -9.24 -2.00
CA ILE A 26 -2.42 -10.70 -2.16
C ILE A 26 -2.02 -11.34 -0.83
N TRP A 27 -1.02 -10.78 -0.14
CA TRP A 27 -0.59 -11.31 1.16
C TRP A 27 -1.68 -11.16 2.22
N ASP A 28 -2.27 -9.98 2.34
CA ASP A 28 -3.30 -9.69 3.34
C ASP A 28 -4.54 -10.58 3.11
N LYS A 29 -4.99 -10.71 1.85
CA LYS A 29 -6.11 -11.60 1.48
C LYS A 29 -5.77 -13.06 1.66
N ALA A 30 -4.52 -13.47 1.41
CA ALA A 30 -4.10 -14.84 1.64
C ALA A 30 -4.17 -15.20 3.14
N ASN A 31 -3.81 -14.24 4.01
CA ASN A 31 -3.94 -14.38 5.46
C ASN A 31 -5.42 -14.42 5.91
N GLU A 32 -6.27 -13.55 5.36
CA GLU A 32 -7.72 -13.55 5.63
C GLU A 32 -8.41 -14.85 5.17
N LEU A 33 -8.06 -15.36 4.00
CA LEU A 33 -8.67 -16.55 3.39
C LEU A 33 -8.08 -17.87 3.89
N GLY A 34 -7.06 -17.81 4.76
CA GLY A 34 -6.35 -18.98 5.27
C GLY A 34 -5.63 -19.80 4.19
N THR A 35 -5.29 -19.19 3.04
CA THR A 35 -4.62 -19.90 1.93
C THR A 35 -3.14 -20.18 2.20
N LEU A 36 -2.56 -19.59 3.25
CA LEU A 36 -1.21 -19.90 3.69
C LEU A 36 -1.06 -21.35 4.18
N GLY A 37 -2.09 -21.95 4.78
CA GLY A 37 -1.97 -23.29 5.37
C GLY A 37 -0.79 -23.40 6.35
N ASP A 38 0.15 -24.30 6.06
CA ASP A 38 1.40 -24.52 6.84
C ASP A 38 2.56 -23.59 6.43
N PHE A 39 2.30 -22.58 5.59
CA PHE A 39 3.34 -21.73 5.05
C PHE A 39 3.82 -20.70 6.07
N THR A 40 5.00 -20.94 6.65
CA THR A 40 5.69 -19.97 7.50
C THR A 40 6.76 -19.22 6.72
N THR A 41 6.64 -17.89 6.66
CA THR A 41 7.71 -17.01 6.15
C THR A 41 8.68 -16.66 7.27
N THR A 42 9.99 -16.85 7.04
CA THR A 42 11.04 -16.37 7.95
C THR A 42 11.31 -14.87 7.79
N GLY A 43 10.91 -14.27 6.65
CA GLY A 43 11.16 -12.86 6.34
C GLY A 43 10.09 -11.93 6.89
N LYS A 44 10.51 -10.70 7.24
CA LYS A 44 9.62 -9.61 7.72
C LYS A 44 8.68 -9.06 6.64
N THR A 45 9.02 -9.26 5.35
CA THR A 45 8.34 -8.65 4.20
C THR A 45 7.94 -9.67 3.12
N PRO A 46 7.03 -10.61 3.43
CA PRO A 46 6.60 -11.65 2.49
C PRO A 46 5.89 -11.10 1.23
N TRP A 47 5.22 -9.94 1.32
CA TRP A 47 4.61 -9.28 0.16
C TRP A 47 5.66 -8.82 -0.87
N ALA A 48 6.85 -8.41 -0.43
CA ALA A 48 7.94 -8.01 -1.33
C ALA A 48 8.50 -9.23 -2.08
N THR A 49 8.57 -10.38 -1.41
CA THR A 49 8.91 -11.65 -2.04
C THR A 49 7.87 -12.03 -3.10
N ILE A 50 6.57 -11.94 -2.79
CA ILE A 50 5.51 -12.18 -3.78
C ILE A 50 5.66 -11.27 -5.00
N ALA A 51 5.91 -9.97 -4.79
CA ALA A 51 6.15 -9.04 -5.89
C ALA A 51 7.32 -9.48 -6.78
N ALA A 52 8.46 -9.83 -6.16
CA ALA A 52 9.65 -10.28 -6.90
C ALA A 52 9.39 -11.56 -7.72
N TYR A 53 8.64 -12.52 -7.17
CA TYR A 53 8.23 -13.74 -7.88
C TYR A 53 7.35 -13.42 -9.08
N CYS A 54 6.35 -12.55 -8.91
CA CYS A 54 5.49 -12.10 -10.02
C CYS A 54 6.30 -11.40 -11.12
N TYR A 55 7.19 -10.47 -10.75
CA TYR A 55 8.03 -9.77 -11.73
C TYR A 55 8.99 -10.70 -12.47
N THR A 56 9.57 -11.67 -11.75
CA THR A 56 10.49 -12.65 -12.34
C THR A 56 9.76 -13.57 -13.32
N ASP A 57 8.54 -14.00 -13.02
CA ASP A 57 7.71 -14.78 -13.95
C ASP A 57 7.33 -13.98 -15.20
N ILE A 58 6.90 -12.73 -15.02
CA ILE A 58 6.58 -11.84 -16.13
C ILE A 58 7.81 -11.62 -17.03
N ASN A 59 8.98 -11.40 -16.43
CA ASN A 59 10.22 -11.13 -17.16
C ASN A 59 10.80 -12.37 -17.85
N ASN A 60 10.79 -13.53 -17.17
CA ASN A 60 11.41 -14.75 -17.71
C ASN A 60 10.50 -15.47 -18.69
N ASN A 61 9.18 -15.49 -18.44
CA ASN A 61 8.24 -16.32 -19.17
C ASN A 61 7.36 -15.54 -20.13
N ALA A 62 7.36 -14.20 -20.12
CA ALA A 62 6.68 -13.30 -21.07
C ALA A 62 5.30 -13.80 -21.57
N GLU A 63 5.23 -14.55 -22.68
CA GLU A 63 3.99 -15.10 -23.29
C GLU A 63 3.44 -16.39 -22.65
N ASN A 64 4.21 -17.05 -21.78
CA ASN A 64 3.79 -18.20 -20.98
C ASN A 64 3.68 -17.89 -19.47
N SER A 65 3.81 -16.62 -19.07
CA SER A 65 3.70 -16.24 -17.65
C SER A 65 2.32 -16.59 -17.08
N MET A 66 2.32 -17.12 -15.85
CA MET A 66 1.09 -17.49 -15.14
C MET A 66 0.36 -16.24 -14.65
N VAL A 67 1.13 -15.19 -14.37
CA VAL A 67 0.65 -13.89 -13.88
C VAL A 67 0.91 -12.80 -14.90
N ILE A 68 0.00 -11.82 -14.96
CA ILE A 68 0.13 -10.59 -15.75
C ILE A 68 0.04 -9.37 -14.86
N GLN A 69 0.81 -8.33 -15.20
CA GLN A 69 0.64 -7.02 -14.63
C GLN A 69 -0.52 -6.30 -15.31
N THR A 70 -1.52 -5.88 -14.52
CA THR A 70 -2.71 -5.17 -15.01
C THR A 70 -2.57 -3.65 -14.87
N SER A 71 -1.85 -3.19 -13.85
CA SER A 71 -1.61 -1.77 -13.58
C SER A 71 -0.17 -1.55 -13.13
N GLU A 72 0.39 -0.37 -13.43
CA GLU A 72 1.74 0.03 -13.03
C GLU A 72 1.78 0.78 -11.70
N ARG A 73 0.73 1.58 -11.38
CA ARG A 73 0.68 2.44 -10.19
C ARG A 73 -0.74 2.51 -9.63
N PRO A 74 -1.09 1.71 -8.61
CA PRO A 74 -0.26 0.68 -7.97
C PRO A 74 -0.04 -0.54 -8.87
N ALA A 75 1.10 -1.21 -8.69
CA ALA A 75 1.39 -2.46 -9.38
C ALA A 75 0.38 -3.55 -8.96
N GLN A 76 -0.42 -4.02 -9.91
CA GLN A 76 -1.45 -5.05 -9.69
C GLN A 76 -1.21 -6.26 -10.58
N PHE A 77 -1.42 -7.43 -9.98
CA PHE A 77 -1.18 -8.73 -10.59
C PHE A 77 -2.48 -9.50 -10.73
N PHE A 78 -2.61 -10.23 -11.84
CA PHE A 78 -3.76 -11.09 -12.12
C PHE A 78 -3.36 -12.36 -12.86
N LEU A 79 -4.17 -13.41 -12.79
CA LEU A 79 -3.89 -14.67 -13.49
C LEU A 79 -4.22 -14.53 -14.97
N ARG A 80 -3.29 -14.94 -15.84
CA ARG A 80 -3.48 -14.87 -17.30
C ARG A 80 -4.71 -15.66 -17.76
N ARG A 81 -4.94 -16.85 -17.17
CA ARG A 81 -6.09 -17.71 -17.48
C ARG A 81 -7.45 -17.06 -17.21
N LEU A 82 -7.51 -16.13 -16.26
CA LEU A 82 -8.75 -15.46 -15.85
C LEU A 82 -9.00 -14.14 -16.59
N LYS A 83 -8.07 -13.69 -17.45
CA LYS A 83 -8.15 -12.41 -18.17
C LYS A 83 -9.45 -12.26 -18.98
N ASN A 84 -10.01 -13.35 -19.49
CA ASN A 84 -11.22 -13.34 -20.30
C ASN A 84 -12.51 -13.33 -19.46
N GLN A 85 -12.44 -13.61 -18.16
CA GLN A 85 -13.62 -13.71 -17.29
C GLN A 85 -13.98 -12.38 -16.61
N VAL A 86 -13.03 -11.46 -16.51
CA VAL A 86 -13.19 -10.22 -15.73
C VAL A 86 -12.89 -9.01 -16.60
N ASP A 87 -13.84 -8.07 -16.63
CA ASP A 87 -13.66 -6.76 -17.25
C ASP A 87 -12.72 -5.90 -16.37
N LEU A 88 -11.42 -6.06 -16.61
CA LEU A 88 -10.31 -5.43 -15.87
C LEU A 88 -10.45 -3.89 -15.81
N GLN A 89 -11.11 -3.28 -16.80
CA GLN A 89 -11.32 -1.83 -16.90
C GLN A 89 -12.31 -1.30 -15.84
N LYS A 90 -13.32 -2.08 -15.46
CA LYS A 90 -14.30 -1.68 -14.44
C LYS A 90 -13.74 -1.78 -13.03
N VAL A 91 -12.92 -2.80 -12.78
CA VAL A 91 -12.30 -3.03 -11.46
C VAL A 91 -11.26 -1.95 -11.16
N GLN A 92 -10.50 -1.50 -12.16
CA GLN A 92 -9.53 -0.41 -11.98
C GLN A 92 -10.22 0.90 -11.55
N LYS A 93 -11.30 1.29 -12.23
CA LYS A 93 -12.04 2.54 -11.93
C LYS A 93 -12.64 2.58 -10.52
N GLN A 94 -13.10 1.44 -10.00
CA GLN A 94 -13.63 1.33 -8.64
C GLN A 94 -12.52 1.50 -7.59
N LYS A 95 -11.34 0.91 -7.84
CA LYS A 95 -10.20 1.06 -6.94
C LYS A 95 -9.60 2.47 -6.95
N ASP A 96 -9.54 3.12 -8.10
CA ASP A 96 -9.05 4.51 -8.20
C ASP A 96 -9.94 5.48 -7.42
N THR A 97 -11.26 5.23 -7.36
CA THR A 97 -12.20 6.02 -6.56
C THR A 97 -12.06 5.76 -5.05
N GLU A 98 -11.73 4.53 -4.64
CA GLU A 98 -11.46 4.19 -3.23
C GLU A 98 -10.11 4.74 -2.73
N ILE A 99 -9.06 4.70 -3.54
CA ILE A 99 -7.75 5.27 -3.21
C ILE A 99 -7.87 6.80 -3.05
N ALA A 100 -8.56 7.46 -3.96
CA ALA A 100 -8.82 8.91 -3.87
C ALA A 100 -9.63 9.30 -2.62
N GLN A 101 -10.42 8.38 -2.04
CA GLN A 101 -11.11 8.61 -0.77
C GLN A 101 -10.18 8.41 0.43
N LYS A 102 -9.29 7.41 0.41
CA LYS A 102 -8.30 7.19 1.48
C LYS A 102 -7.27 8.31 1.56
N ASP A 103 -6.78 8.81 0.44
CA ASP A 103 -5.83 9.93 0.41
C ASP A 103 -6.46 11.24 0.93
N LYS A 104 -7.77 11.43 0.75
CA LYS A 104 -8.51 12.57 1.32
C LYS A 104 -8.70 12.47 2.84
N ILE A 105 -8.66 11.26 3.41
CA ILE A 105 -8.79 11.07 4.86
C ILE A 105 -7.44 11.30 5.56
N GLU A 106 -6.32 11.14 4.85
CA GLU A 106 -4.96 11.36 5.36
C GLU A 106 -4.44 12.80 5.22
N THR A 107 -5.23 13.75 4.69
CA THR A 107 -4.83 15.16 4.72
C THR A 107 -4.93 15.70 6.16
N LYS A 108 -3.82 15.62 6.88
CA LYS A 108 -3.47 16.28 8.16
C LYS A 108 -4.64 16.47 9.14
N ARG A 109 -4.75 15.54 10.09
CA ARG A 109 -5.58 15.73 11.30
C ARG A 109 -5.08 16.86 12.22
N PHE A 110 -3.84 17.32 12.04
CA PHE A 110 -3.19 18.27 12.92
C PHE A 110 -2.71 19.51 12.16
N ASN A 111 -2.94 20.67 12.75
CA ASN A 111 -2.40 21.95 12.31
C ASN A 111 -1.01 22.17 12.94
N GLU A 112 -0.18 23.03 12.34
CA GLU A 112 1.14 23.38 12.90
C GLU A 112 1.05 23.89 14.35
N ARG A 113 -0.06 24.56 14.68
CA ARG A 113 -0.38 25.05 16.03
C ARG A 113 -0.44 23.94 17.07
N ASP A 114 -0.86 22.74 16.68
CA ASP A 114 -1.01 21.60 17.60
C ASP A 114 0.36 21.09 18.08
N LEU A 115 1.44 21.40 17.36
CA LEU A 115 2.82 21.08 17.76
C LEU A 115 3.39 22.09 18.78
N HIS A 116 2.79 23.27 18.92
CA HIS A 116 3.32 24.35 19.75
C HIS A 116 3.53 23.97 21.23
N PRO A 117 2.58 23.33 21.93
CA PRO A 117 2.76 22.99 23.35
C PRO A 117 3.95 22.06 23.58
N LEU A 118 4.13 21.08 22.68
CA LEU A 118 5.26 20.14 22.73
C LEU A 118 6.58 20.89 22.55
N LEU A 119 6.68 21.74 21.53
CA LEU A 119 7.89 22.49 21.24
C LEU A 119 8.26 23.49 22.36
N VAL A 120 7.27 24.20 22.91
CA VAL A 120 7.47 25.14 24.02
C VAL A 120 7.98 24.42 25.26
N SER A 121 7.36 23.28 25.61
CA SER A 121 7.78 22.50 26.78
C SER A 121 9.25 22.05 26.67
N TYR A 122 9.66 21.63 25.47
CA TYR A 122 11.04 21.23 25.20
C TYR A 122 12.01 22.41 25.26
N ALA A 123 11.71 23.51 24.57
CA ALA A 123 12.58 24.68 24.52
C ALA A 123 12.75 25.37 25.88
N TYR A 124 11.72 25.33 26.72
CA TYR A 124 11.78 25.82 28.09
C TYR A 124 12.57 24.90 29.01
N GLY A 125 12.36 23.57 28.92
CA GLY A 125 13.03 22.59 29.76
C GLY A 125 14.50 22.34 29.41
N ALA A 126 14.89 22.57 28.15
CA ALA A 126 16.27 22.36 27.71
C ALA A 126 17.20 23.47 28.24
N SER A 127 18.23 23.06 29.00
CA SER A 127 19.22 23.98 29.61
C SER A 127 19.93 24.87 28.59
N HIS A 128 20.07 24.40 27.35
CA HIS A 128 20.72 25.13 26.25
C HIS A 128 19.84 26.22 25.62
N PHE A 129 18.53 26.05 25.58
CA PHE A 129 17.63 26.97 24.87
C PHE A 129 17.00 27.98 25.82
N LYS A 130 16.40 27.51 26.94
CA LYS A 130 15.69 28.34 27.94
C LYS A 130 14.85 29.45 27.31
N ALA A 131 14.15 29.11 26.22
CA ALA A 131 13.51 30.07 25.35
C ALA A 131 11.99 30.00 25.48
N ASN A 132 11.35 31.17 25.51
CA ASN A 132 9.91 31.28 25.40
C ASN A 132 9.54 31.40 23.93
N LEU A 133 8.82 30.41 23.40
CA LEU A 133 8.41 30.38 22.00
C LEU A 133 6.98 30.88 21.84
N LYS A 134 6.69 31.50 20.70
CA LYS A 134 5.35 31.98 20.32
C LYS A 134 5.07 31.57 18.88
N THR A 135 3.97 30.88 18.65
CA THR A 135 3.53 30.54 17.28
C THR A 135 2.90 31.76 16.61
N ILE A 136 3.27 31.99 15.35
CA ILE A 136 2.68 33.03 14.50
C ILE A 136 1.44 32.44 13.82
N PHE A 137 0.30 33.13 13.92
CA PHE A 137 -0.97 32.70 13.32
C PHE A 137 -1.02 33.03 11.83
N HIS A 138 -0.27 32.27 11.04
CA HIS A 138 -0.18 32.46 9.58
C HIS A 138 -1.52 32.19 8.86
N GLU A 139 -2.43 31.43 9.47
CA GLU A 139 -3.76 31.11 8.93
C GLU A 139 -4.71 32.33 8.82
N ILE A 140 -4.46 33.38 9.60
CA ILE A 140 -5.28 34.61 9.62
C ILE A 140 -4.73 35.62 8.58
N SER A 141 -3.61 35.30 7.93
CA SER A 141 -3.00 36.18 6.94
C SER A 141 -3.90 36.32 5.71
N THR A 142 -4.35 37.56 5.44
CA THR A 142 -5.09 37.91 4.22
C THR A 142 -4.20 37.88 2.97
N LYS A 143 -2.87 37.83 3.14
CA LYS A 143 -1.93 37.51 2.06
C LYS A 143 -1.87 36.00 1.87
N ALA A 144 -2.90 35.45 1.22
CA ALA A 144 -2.96 34.04 0.87
C ALA A 144 -1.96 33.63 -0.24
N ILE A 145 -1.21 34.56 -0.83
CA ILE A 145 -0.47 34.32 -2.07
C ILE A 145 0.94 34.96 -2.03
N LYS A 146 1.91 34.07 -2.35
CA LYS A 146 3.30 34.22 -2.82
C LYS A 146 4.44 34.19 -1.79
N GLY A 147 5.23 33.12 -1.97
CA GLY A 147 6.52 32.74 -1.42
C GLY A 147 6.77 31.32 -1.92
#